data_AF-A0A7W0P9K0-F1
#
_entry.id   AF-A0A7W0P9K0-F1
#
_cell.length_a   1.000
_cell.length_b   1.000
_cell.length_c   1.000
_cell.angle_alpha   90.00
_cell.angle_beta   90.00
_cell.angle_gamma   90.00
#
_symmetry.space_group_name_H-M   'P 1'
#
loop_
_entity.id
_entity.type
_entity.pdbx_description
1 polymer ?
#
loop_
_entity_poly.entity_id
_entity_poly.type
_entity_poly.pdbx_seq_one_letter_code
_entity_poly.pdbx_strand_id
1 'polypeptide(L)'
;MTMLVSYWDAGWILLDVTDPARPTVVRDHDFPSPNIAGVSPPEGNAHQAFWSSDRRFVIASSEDFAPFRLSGDIVSGPFAGQQFNTVVASNTRAITPQQPLIGGRGGGRPPRGGGLPTYYVGLACDPLPQAPTTNAVALVQRGTCTFAVKGQNVQAAGYTAGLVFNSAAVGNCEGASGMSVTERLTIPLIGVVPRSLGFAILGVSGYNPANCPTGANPSLPAVGTRGADILIESEFDAWGYVHLLDGATFREIGQYAVPEALTPGFSTSFGRLSVHEVKTDSRPGMNLAYVSYYDAGARVLQFGPGGIREVGSFIDVGGNNFWGTFPHYLGTDPNIRPIAQTTERPLLLFSDKDYGLYILRYTGPESAP
;
A
#
# COMPACT_ATOMS: atom_id res chain seq x y z
N MET A 1 -19.16 3.57 24.25
CA MET A 1 -17.75 3.91 24.01
C MET A 1 -17.49 3.78 22.54
N THR A 2 -16.76 4.69 21.91
CA THR A 2 -16.43 4.59 20.48
C THR A 2 -14.96 4.28 20.25
N MET A 3 -14.67 3.56 19.17
CA MET A 3 -13.32 3.23 18.72
C MET A 3 -13.18 3.61 17.25
N LEU A 4 -12.10 4.31 16.92
CA LEU A 4 -11.72 4.60 15.55
C LEU A 4 -10.75 3.53 15.06
N VAL A 5 -11.12 2.83 13.99
CA VAL A 5 -10.36 1.73 13.41
C VAL A 5 -9.87 2.15 12.03
N SER A 6 -8.57 2.06 11.81
CA SER A 6 -8.03 2.08 10.45
C SER A 6 -8.15 0.68 9.87
N TYR A 7 -8.87 0.56 8.75
CA TYR A 7 -9.04 -0.69 8.05
C TYR A 7 -8.37 -0.57 6.68
N TRP A 8 -7.31 -1.34 6.49
CA TRP A 8 -6.57 -1.38 5.22
C TRP A 8 -7.51 -1.66 4.04
N ASP A 9 -7.47 -0.82 3.01
CA ASP A 9 -8.37 -0.79 1.84
C ASP A 9 -9.82 -0.31 2.08
N ALA A 10 -10.28 -0.17 3.33
CA ALA A 10 -11.66 0.26 3.65
C ALA A 10 -11.76 1.58 4.43
N GLY A 11 -10.63 2.28 4.61
CA GLY A 11 -10.63 3.61 5.23
C GLY A 11 -10.71 3.58 6.76
N TRP A 12 -11.33 4.60 7.33
CA TRP A 12 -11.48 4.75 8.77
C TRP A 12 -12.92 4.52 9.21
N ILE A 13 -13.10 3.59 10.14
CA ILE A 13 -14.40 3.13 10.62
C ILE A 13 -14.55 3.50 12.08
N LEU A 14 -15.64 4.19 12.41
CA LEU A 14 -16.07 4.44 13.78
C LEU A 14 -16.98 3.31 14.24
N LEU A 15 -16.57 2.61 15.29
CA LEU A 15 -17.34 1.55 15.92
C LEU A 15 -17.89 2.00 17.26
N ASP A 16 -19.12 1.61 17.59
CA ASP A 16 -19.60 1.56 18.97
C ASP A 16 -19.11 0.25 19.58
N VAL A 17 -18.29 0.39 20.61
CA VAL A 17 -17.67 -0.71 21.36
C VAL A 17 -18.10 -0.68 22.83
N THR A 18 -19.29 -0.14 23.12
CA THR A 18 -19.90 -0.22 24.46
C THR A 18 -20.03 -1.68 24.93
N ASP A 19 -20.32 -2.59 24.01
CA ASP A 19 -20.12 -4.03 24.16
C ASP A 19 -19.02 -4.49 23.18
N PRO A 20 -17.77 -4.68 23.62
CA PRO A 20 -16.68 -5.08 22.74
C PRO A 20 -16.85 -6.49 22.16
N ALA A 21 -17.72 -7.32 22.73
CA ALA A 21 -18.05 -8.63 22.15
C ALA A 21 -19.02 -8.54 20.97
N ARG A 22 -19.68 -7.37 20.79
CA ARG A 22 -20.68 -7.11 19.75
C ARG A 22 -20.55 -5.68 19.21
N PRO A 23 -19.42 -5.32 18.57
CA PRO A 23 -19.24 -3.98 18.03
C PRO A 23 -20.21 -3.72 16.89
N THR A 24 -20.69 -2.48 16.78
CA THR A 24 -21.53 -2.03 15.66
C THR A 24 -20.87 -0.88 14.92
N VAL A 25 -21.04 -0.84 13.60
CA VAL A 25 -20.55 0.28 12.78
C VAL A 25 -21.44 1.49 13.04
N VAL A 26 -20.83 2.60 13.46
CA VAL A 26 -21.48 3.91 13.60
C VAL A 26 -21.33 4.69 12.30
N ARG A 27 -20.13 4.66 11.71
CA ARG A 27 -19.79 5.41 10.50
C ARG A 27 -18.53 4.85 9.86
N ASP A 28 -18.38 5.08 8.58
CA ASP A 28 -17.20 4.82 7.77
C ASP A 28 -16.80 6.06 6.94
N HIS A 29 -15.61 6.00 6.39
CA HIS A 29 -15.05 6.99 5.48
C HIS A 29 -14.90 6.37 4.09
N ASP A 30 -15.36 7.09 3.08
CA ASP A 30 -15.06 6.80 1.68
C ASP A 30 -13.92 7.69 1.20
N PHE A 31 -12.86 7.07 0.66
CA PHE A 31 -11.75 7.81 0.08
C PHE A 31 -12.22 8.71 -1.07
N PRO A 32 -11.73 9.96 -1.15
CA PRO A 32 -12.09 10.85 -2.24
C PRO A 32 -11.56 10.33 -3.56
N SER A 33 -12.39 10.39 -4.60
CA SER A 33 -12.01 10.02 -5.96
C SER A 33 -12.22 11.21 -6.90
N PRO A 34 -11.18 11.68 -7.62
CA PRO A 34 -9.78 11.24 -7.52
C PRO A 34 -9.08 11.71 -6.23
N ASN A 35 -7.94 11.08 -5.90
CA ASN A 35 -7.04 11.58 -4.84
C ASN A 35 -6.30 12.86 -5.27
N ILE A 36 -5.49 13.47 -4.39
CA ILE A 36 -4.72 14.69 -4.75
C ILE A 36 -3.67 14.48 -5.84
N ALA A 37 -3.28 13.24 -6.15
CA ALA A 37 -2.45 12.92 -7.30
C ALA A 37 -3.26 12.80 -8.61
N GLY A 38 -4.58 12.95 -8.57
CA GLY A 38 -5.47 12.87 -9.73
C GLY A 38 -5.88 11.45 -10.12
N VAL A 39 -5.62 10.46 -9.28
CA VAL A 39 -5.76 9.04 -9.60
C VAL A 39 -7.11 8.49 -9.11
N SER A 40 -7.72 7.61 -9.91
CA SER A 40 -9.01 6.97 -9.64
C SER A 40 -9.01 5.48 -10.04
N PRO A 41 -9.53 4.57 -9.19
CA PRO A 41 -9.99 4.82 -7.82
C PRO A 41 -8.82 5.23 -6.91
N PRO A 42 -9.05 5.93 -5.79
CA PRO A 42 -7.98 6.30 -4.87
C PRO A 42 -7.34 5.05 -4.24
N GLU A 43 -6.07 5.20 -3.87
CA GLU A 43 -5.38 4.35 -2.89
C GLU A 43 -6.17 4.34 -1.55
N GLY A 44 -6.30 3.18 -0.90
CA GLY A 44 -7.11 2.96 0.31
C GLY A 44 -6.37 2.44 1.56
N ASN A 45 -5.04 2.50 1.63
CA ASN A 45 -4.20 1.92 2.68
C ASN A 45 -4.29 2.68 4.04
N ALA A 46 -5.47 2.80 4.62
CA ALA A 46 -5.66 3.44 5.93
C ALA A 46 -4.78 2.80 7.02
N HIS A 47 -3.95 3.61 7.66
CA HIS A 47 -2.94 3.16 8.63
C HIS A 47 -3.28 3.62 10.06
N GLN A 48 -3.27 4.93 10.35
CA GLN A 48 -3.57 5.46 11.69
C GLN A 48 -4.50 6.67 11.59
N ALA A 49 -5.26 6.94 12.65
CA ALA A 49 -6.00 8.18 12.79
C ALA A 49 -6.09 8.66 14.24
N PHE A 50 -6.24 9.97 14.41
CA PHE A 50 -6.34 10.60 15.72
C PHE A 50 -7.31 11.78 15.70
N TRP A 51 -8.08 11.92 16.79
CA TRP A 51 -9.05 13.00 16.97
C TRP A 51 -8.37 14.29 17.42
N SER A 52 -8.81 15.45 16.89
CA SER A 52 -8.49 16.74 17.49
C SER A 52 -8.95 16.82 18.95
N SER A 53 -8.35 17.70 19.74
CA SER A 53 -8.65 17.82 21.18
C SER A 53 -10.12 18.12 21.49
N ASP A 54 -10.83 18.75 20.56
CA ASP A 54 -12.26 19.06 20.63
C ASP A 54 -13.16 18.10 19.81
N ARG A 55 -12.58 17.06 19.20
CA ARG A 55 -13.25 16.05 18.35
C ARG A 55 -13.95 16.61 17.12
N ARG A 56 -13.67 17.85 16.72
CA ARG A 56 -14.23 18.44 15.49
C ARG A 56 -13.58 17.87 14.23
N PHE A 57 -12.37 17.35 14.34
CA PHE A 57 -11.61 16.83 13.21
C PHE A 57 -11.00 15.47 13.54
N VAL A 58 -10.76 14.68 12.50
CA VAL A 58 -9.90 13.49 12.53
C VAL A 58 -8.76 13.73 11.56
N ILE A 59 -7.53 13.48 12.01
CA ILE A 59 -6.36 13.43 11.12
C ILE A 59 -5.98 11.98 10.94
N ALA A 60 -5.79 11.56 9.69
CA ALA A 60 -5.68 10.16 9.31
C ALA A 60 -4.55 9.97 8.30
N SER A 61 -3.79 8.88 8.38
CA SER A 61 -2.69 8.56 7.45
C SER A 61 -3.03 7.34 6.60
N SER A 62 -2.84 7.45 5.28
CA SER A 62 -2.85 6.32 4.36
C SER A 62 -1.42 5.98 3.94
N GLU A 63 -0.96 4.80 4.35
CA GLU A 63 0.42 4.36 4.19
C GLU A 63 0.57 3.54 2.91
N ASP A 64 1.19 4.12 1.89
CA ASP A 64 1.49 3.41 0.65
C ASP A 64 3.00 3.29 0.36
N PHE A 65 3.46 2.06 0.14
CA PHE A 65 4.84 1.71 -0.22
C PHE A 65 5.02 1.44 -1.72
N ALA A 66 3.94 1.45 -2.49
CA ALA A 66 3.93 1.11 -3.90
C ALA A 66 3.53 2.34 -4.73
N PRO A 67 4.47 3.23 -5.07
CA PRO A 67 4.16 4.49 -5.75
C PRO A 67 3.65 4.35 -7.18
N PHE A 68 3.53 3.11 -7.64
CA PHE A 68 2.92 2.77 -8.90
C PHE A 68 1.90 1.66 -8.68
N ARG A 69 0.68 1.91 -9.14
CA ARG A 69 -0.32 0.86 -9.31
C ARG A 69 -0.04 0.09 -10.59
N LEU A 70 -0.28 -1.21 -10.55
CA LEU A 70 -0.11 -2.07 -11.73
C LEU A 70 -1.46 -2.55 -12.23
N SER A 71 -1.70 -2.29 -13.51
CA SER A 71 -2.81 -2.85 -14.27
C SER A 71 -2.26 -3.85 -15.29
N GLY A 72 -3.07 -4.85 -15.63
CA GLY A 72 -2.70 -5.86 -16.59
C GLY A 72 -3.84 -6.23 -17.52
N ASP A 73 -3.48 -6.70 -18.70
CA ASP A 73 -4.38 -7.26 -19.70
C ASP A 73 -3.94 -8.67 -20.08
N ILE A 74 -4.88 -9.61 -20.19
CA ILE A 74 -4.69 -10.81 -20.99
C ILE A 74 -4.86 -10.39 -22.45
N VAL A 75 -3.83 -10.55 -23.29
CA VAL A 75 -3.85 -10.03 -24.68
C VAL A 75 -3.93 -11.11 -25.76
N SER A 76 -3.95 -12.39 -25.36
CA SER A 76 -4.12 -13.52 -26.28
C SER A 76 -4.97 -14.64 -25.67
N GLY A 77 -5.35 -15.63 -26.48
CA GLY A 77 -6.13 -16.78 -26.02
C GLY A 77 -7.62 -16.48 -25.78
N PRO A 78 -8.37 -17.42 -25.20
CA PRO A 78 -9.83 -17.33 -25.08
C PRO A 78 -10.33 -16.23 -24.13
N PHE A 79 -9.46 -15.72 -23.25
CA PHE A 79 -9.77 -14.66 -22.29
C PHE A 79 -9.13 -13.31 -22.67
N ALA A 80 -8.72 -13.14 -23.94
CA ALA A 80 -8.13 -11.89 -24.41
C ALA A 80 -9.09 -10.70 -24.19
N GLY A 81 -8.56 -9.60 -23.68
CA GLY A 81 -9.30 -8.40 -23.28
C GLY A 81 -9.69 -8.35 -21.81
N GLN A 82 -9.48 -9.44 -21.05
CA GLN A 82 -9.69 -9.41 -19.60
C GLN A 82 -8.61 -8.58 -18.91
N GLN A 83 -9.06 -7.55 -18.19
CA GLN A 83 -8.22 -6.68 -17.37
C GLN A 83 -8.12 -7.20 -15.93
N PHE A 84 -7.02 -6.87 -15.27
CA PHE A 84 -6.79 -7.20 -13.87
C PHE A 84 -5.85 -6.19 -13.20
N ASN A 85 -5.96 -6.07 -11.88
CA ASN A 85 -5.00 -5.35 -11.06
C ASN A 85 -4.01 -6.32 -10.44
N THR A 86 -2.80 -5.84 -10.16
CA THR A 86 -1.77 -6.62 -9.46
C THR A 86 -0.85 -5.70 -8.68
N VAL A 87 0.03 -6.28 -7.88
CA VAL A 87 1.06 -5.57 -7.12
C VAL A 87 2.39 -6.27 -7.30
N VAL A 88 3.47 -5.54 -7.04
CA VAL A 88 4.83 -6.09 -7.05
C VAL A 88 5.23 -6.50 -5.62
N ALA A 89 5.95 -7.62 -5.51
CA ALA A 89 6.50 -8.06 -4.24
C ALA A 89 7.57 -7.09 -3.71
N SER A 90 7.62 -6.92 -2.39
CA SER A 90 8.73 -6.23 -1.70
C SER A 90 10.10 -6.81 -2.10
N ASN A 91 11.16 -6.00 -2.07
CA ASN A 91 12.54 -6.39 -2.41
C ASN A 91 12.75 -7.04 -3.80
N THR A 92 11.83 -6.85 -4.74
CA THR A 92 11.99 -7.27 -6.14
C THR A 92 12.16 -6.08 -7.07
N ARG A 93 12.49 -6.31 -8.35
CA ARG A 93 12.58 -5.20 -9.31
C ARG A 93 11.19 -4.58 -9.51
N ALA A 94 11.08 -3.28 -9.27
CA ALA A 94 9.85 -2.53 -9.53
C ALA A 94 9.51 -2.49 -11.02
N ILE A 95 8.21 -2.33 -11.32
CA ILE A 95 7.71 -2.05 -12.67
C ILE A 95 7.27 -0.59 -12.68
N THR A 96 7.98 0.22 -13.48
CA THR A 96 7.73 1.66 -13.59
C THR A 96 7.75 2.07 -15.06
N PRO A 97 7.29 3.28 -15.43
CA PRO A 97 7.38 3.74 -16.81
C PRO A 97 8.83 3.79 -17.35
N GLN A 98 9.82 3.96 -16.47
CA GLN A 98 11.25 3.97 -16.81
C GLN A 98 11.86 2.56 -16.84
N GLN A 99 11.26 1.61 -16.13
CA GLN A 99 11.68 0.20 -16.07
C GLN A 99 10.50 -0.75 -16.34
N PRO A 100 9.83 -0.64 -17.51
CA PRO A 100 8.62 -1.41 -17.75
C PRO A 100 8.92 -2.89 -17.90
N LEU A 101 7.89 -3.70 -17.71
CA LEU A 101 7.98 -5.14 -17.95
C LEU A 101 8.02 -5.46 -19.47
N ILE A 102 7.34 -4.64 -20.30
CA ILE A 102 7.38 -4.71 -21.76
C ILE A 102 7.76 -3.35 -22.34
N GLY A 103 8.78 -3.32 -23.23
CA GLY A 103 9.04 -2.25 -24.21
C GLY A 103 8.97 -0.81 -23.69
N GLY A 104 10.05 -0.30 -23.08
CA GLY A 104 10.10 1.08 -22.59
C GLY A 104 10.69 2.09 -23.58
N ARG A 105 9.85 3.04 -24.01
CA ARG A 105 9.93 4.50 -23.71
C ARG A 105 8.89 5.24 -24.57
N GLY A 106 7.96 5.96 -23.92
CA GLY A 106 7.24 7.08 -24.57
C GLY A 106 5.87 6.79 -25.20
N GLY A 107 4.93 6.19 -24.46
CA GLY A 107 3.52 6.55 -24.64
C GLY A 107 2.74 5.76 -25.70
N GLY A 108 2.75 4.43 -25.62
CA GLY A 108 1.71 3.64 -26.28
C GLY A 108 1.68 2.21 -25.77
N ARG A 109 0.47 1.72 -25.44
CA ARG A 109 0.17 0.29 -25.35
C ARG A 109 0.85 -0.40 -26.53
N PRO A 110 1.67 -1.46 -26.34
CA PRO A 110 2.25 -2.17 -27.47
C PRO A 110 1.12 -2.53 -28.45
N PRO A 111 1.37 -2.56 -29.77
CA PRO A 111 0.36 -2.97 -30.74
C PRO A 111 -0.35 -4.23 -30.24
N ARG A 112 -1.68 -4.31 -30.39
CA ARG A 112 -2.46 -5.50 -29.99
C ARG A 112 -1.72 -6.76 -30.48
N GLY A 113 -1.26 -7.60 -29.55
CA GLY A 113 -0.40 -8.76 -29.82
C GLY A 113 1.05 -8.70 -29.30
N GLY A 114 1.48 -7.62 -28.63
CA GLY A 114 2.84 -7.47 -28.08
C GLY A 114 3.02 -7.81 -26.59
N GLY A 115 2.32 -8.83 -26.06
CA GLY A 115 2.42 -9.25 -24.65
C GLY A 115 3.61 -10.19 -24.36
N LEU A 116 3.88 -10.46 -23.08
CA LEU A 116 4.85 -11.48 -22.68
C LEU A 116 4.19 -12.84 -22.56
N PRO A 117 4.77 -13.90 -23.16
CA PRO A 117 4.23 -15.24 -23.03
C PRO A 117 4.36 -15.76 -21.61
N THR A 118 3.28 -16.29 -21.07
CA THR A 118 3.29 -16.95 -19.75
C THR A 118 3.52 -18.46 -19.89
N TYR A 119 4.17 -19.06 -18.90
CA TYR A 119 4.37 -20.51 -18.82
C TYR A 119 4.10 -21.00 -17.41
N TYR A 120 3.25 -22.01 -17.27
CA TYR A 120 2.93 -22.59 -15.97
C TYR A 120 4.12 -23.36 -15.42
N VAL A 121 4.55 -23.01 -14.20
CA VAL A 121 5.72 -23.63 -13.55
C VAL A 121 5.36 -24.36 -12.26
N GLY A 122 4.07 -24.64 -12.04
CA GLY A 122 3.61 -25.30 -10.82
C GLY A 122 3.79 -24.41 -9.60
N LEU A 123 4.26 -25.01 -8.49
CA LEU A 123 4.50 -24.29 -7.24
C LEU A 123 5.84 -23.55 -7.21
N ALA A 124 6.77 -23.81 -8.13
CA ALA A 124 8.13 -23.25 -8.13
C ALA A 124 8.90 -23.41 -6.79
N CYS A 125 8.62 -24.49 -6.04
CA CYS A 125 9.35 -24.79 -4.80
C CYS A 125 10.69 -25.51 -5.04
N ASP A 126 10.78 -26.22 -6.17
CA ASP A 126 11.99 -26.88 -6.63
C ASP A 126 12.60 -26.11 -7.81
N PRO A 127 13.89 -26.34 -8.15
CA PRO A 127 14.53 -25.76 -9.33
C PRO A 127 13.70 -25.96 -10.60
N LEU A 128 13.53 -24.89 -11.36
CA LEU A 128 12.72 -24.89 -12.58
C LEU A 128 13.56 -25.20 -13.82
N PRO A 129 12.97 -25.80 -14.87
CA PRO A 129 13.58 -25.82 -16.19
C PRO A 129 13.85 -24.41 -16.69
N GLN A 130 14.87 -24.27 -17.55
CA GLN A 130 15.20 -22.98 -18.17
C GLN A 130 14.00 -22.38 -18.90
N ALA A 131 13.87 -21.06 -18.82
CA ALA A 131 12.82 -20.31 -19.48
C ALA A 131 12.81 -20.61 -20.98
N PRO A 132 11.66 -20.95 -21.58
CA PRO A 132 11.59 -21.31 -23.00
C PRO A 132 12.02 -20.16 -23.94
N THR A 133 11.86 -18.91 -23.49
CA THR A 133 12.27 -17.70 -24.20
C THR A 133 12.78 -16.66 -23.20
N THR A 134 13.58 -15.71 -23.66
CA THR A 134 14.14 -14.62 -22.83
C THR A 134 13.08 -13.64 -22.31
N ASN A 135 11.89 -13.63 -22.91
CA ASN A 135 10.76 -12.80 -22.52
C ASN A 135 9.66 -13.59 -21.78
N ALA A 136 9.92 -14.84 -21.39
CA ALA A 136 8.94 -15.67 -20.71
C ALA A 136 8.63 -15.16 -19.30
N VAL A 137 7.35 -15.18 -18.93
CA VAL A 137 6.86 -14.94 -17.57
C VAL A 137 6.47 -16.28 -16.94
N ALA A 138 7.01 -16.57 -15.76
CA ALA A 138 6.62 -17.77 -15.03
C ALA A 138 5.25 -17.55 -14.36
N LEU A 139 4.25 -18.35 -14.71
CA LEU A 139 2.97 -18.38 -14.01
C LEU A 139 3.04 -19.43 -12.89
N VAL A 140 3.03 -18.94 -11.65
CA VAL A 140 3.31 -19.71 -10.44
C VAL A 140 2.04 -19.85 -9.61
N GLN A 141 1.75 -21.04 -9.12
CA GLN A 141 0.71 -21.23 -8.12
C GLN A 141 1.25 -20.96 -6.70
N ARG A 142 0.50 -20.22 -5.89
CA ARG A 142 0.76 -20.07 -4.45
C ARG A 142 0.66 -21.43 -3.74
N GLY A 143 1.53 -21.67 -2.76
CA GLY A 143 1.48 -22.84 -1.88
C GLY A 143 2.86 -23.40 -1.53
N THR A 144 2.88 -24.20 -0.47
CA THR A 144 4.01 -25.01 0.04
C THR A 144 5.24 -24.23 0.51
N CYS A 145 5.92 -23.52 -0.37
CA CYS A 145 7.13 -22.74 -0.07
C CYS A 145 6.85 -21.23 -0.06
N THR A 146 7.82 -20.46 0.44
CA THR A 146 7.76 -18.99 0.53
C THR A 146 7.83 -18.32 -0.84
N PHE A 147 7.39 -17.06 -0.94
CA PHE A 147 7.52 -16.26 -2.17
C PHE A 147 8.98 -16.01 -2.55
N ALA A 148 9.87 -15.93 -1.55
CA ALA A 148 11.31 -15.87 -1.76
C ALA A 148 11.85 -17.05 -2.56
N VAL A 149 11.54 -18.29 -2.13
CA VAL A 149 11.95 -19.51 -2.83
C VAL A 149 11.40 -19.53 -4.26
N LYS A 150 10.12 -19.19 -4.43
CA LYS A 150 9.48 -19.11 -5.75
C LYS A 150 10.22 -18.13 -6.67
N GLY A 151 10.45 -16.91 -6.19
CA GLY A 151 11.11 -15.86 -6.96
C GLY A 151 12.56 -16.18 -7.30
N GLN A 152 13.32 -16.78 -6.37
CA GLN A 152 14.69 -17.25 -6.62
C GLN A 152 14.74 -18.33 -7.70
N ASN A 153 13.85 -19.32 -7.66
CA ASN A 153 13.80 -20.38 -8.67
C ASN A 153 13.38 -19.85 -10.04
N VAL A 154 12.42 -18.92 -10.10
CA VAL A 154 12.02 -18.23 -11.34
C VAL A 154 13.17 -17.44 -11.93
N GLN A 155 13.89 -16.67 -11.11
CA GLN A 155 15.04 -15.88 -11.54
C GLN A 155 16.20 -16.78 -12.02
N ALA A 156 16.52 -17.83 -11.27
CA ALA A 156 17.60 -18.76 -11.61
C ALA A 156 17.33 -19.52 -12.93
N ALA A 157 16.06 -19.74 -13.26
CA ALA A 157 15.66 -20.34 -14.53
C ALA A 157 15.64 -19.36 -15.72
N GLY A 158 15.92 -18.07 -15.50
CA GLY A 158 16.06 -17.08 -16.57
C GLY A 158 14.74 -16.47 -17.08
N TYR A 159 13.66 -16.58 -16.31
CA TYR A 159 12.40 -15.89 -16.62
C TYR A 159 12.55 -14.37 -16.41
N THR A 160 11.84 -13.57 -17.20
CA THR A 160 11.91 -12.09 -17.10
C THR A 160 11.10 -11.55 -15.92
N ALA A 161 10.08 -12.29 -15.49
CA ALA A 161 9.26 -12.04 -14.30
C ALA A 161 8.53 -13.30 -13.85
N GLY A 162 7.99 -13.29 -12.64
CA GLY A 162 7.02 -14.27 -12.16
C GLY A 162 5.67 -13.63 -11.83
N LEU A 163 4.57 -14.29 -12.20
CA LEU A 163 3.21 -13.94 -11.78
C LEU A 163 2.66 -15.06 -10.88
N VAL A 164 2.29 -14.72 -9.65
CA VAL A 164 1.74 -15.67 -8.68
C VAL A 164 0.22 -15.55 -8.64
N PHE A 165 -0.49 -16.66 -8.87
CA PHE A 165 -1.94 -16.76 -8.68
C PHE A 165 -2.28 -17.64 -7.48
N ASN A 166 -3.48 -17.43 -6.92
CA ASN A 166 -3.82 -18.00 -5.63
C ASN A 166 -4.09 -19.52 -5.66
N SER A 167 -4.01 -20.11 -4.47
CA SER A 167 -4.19 -21.54 -4.22
C SER A 167 -5.67 -21.92 -4.00
N ALA A 168 -6.00 -23.19 -4.18
CA ALA A 168 -7.28 -23.76 -3.74
C ALA A 168 -7.22 -24.12 -2.24
N ALA A 169 -7.02 -23.11 -1.39
CA ALA A 169 -7.08 -23.26 0.07
C ALA A 169 -8.19 -22.36 0.64
N VAL A 170 -8.71 -22.74 1.81
CA VAL A 170 -9.73 -21.95 2.53
C VAL A 170 -9.21 -20.51 2.74
N GLY A 171 -10.02 -19.52 2.35
CA GLY A 171 -9.66 -18.10 2.43
C GLY A 171 -8.73 -17.58 1.32
N ASN A 172 -8.23 -18.44 0.44
CA ASN A 172 -7.26 -18.05 -0.59
C ASN A 172 -7.91 -17.82 -1.96
N CYS A 173 -8.52 -18.85 -2.58
CA CYS A 173 -9.25 -18.83 -3.86
C CYS A 173 -9.22 -17.50 -4.66
N GLU A 174 -10.20 -16.63 -4.47
CA GLU A 174 -10.30 -15.35 -5.22
C GLU A 174 -9.69 -14.15 -4.49
N GLY A 175 -9.13 -14.36 -3.31
CA GLY A 175 -8.41 -13.32 -2.60
C GLY A 175 -7.18 -12.87 -3.40
N ALA A 176 -6.92 -11.57 -3.38
CA ALA A 176 -5.65 -10.99 -3.77
C ALA A 176 -4.86 -10.61 -2.51
N SER A 177 -3.53 -10.61 -2.59
CA SER A 177 -2.68 -10.20 -1.46
C SER A 177 -1.30 -9.79 -1.94
N GLY A 178 -0.64 -8.87 -1.23
CA GLY A 178 0.78 -8.59 -1.45
C GLY A 178 1.69 -9.78 -1.17
N MET A 179 2.95 -9.67 -1.61
CA MET A 179 4.00 -10.67 -1.37
C MET A 179 5.19 -10.04 -0.64
N SER A 180 5.51 -10.60 0.54
CA SER A 180 6.75 -10.29 1.24
C SER A 180 7.86 -11.21 0.75
N VAL A 181 8.96 -10.62 0.26
CA VAL A 181 10.17 -11.35 -0.17
C VAL A 181 11.34 -10.74 0.60
N THR A 182 12.09 -11.58 1.30
CA THR A 182 13.17 -11.15 2.19
C THR A 182 14.47 -10.85 1.44
N GLU A 183 14.69 -11.52 0.32
CA GLU A 183 15.90 -11.46 -0.49
C GLU A 183 15.72 -10.52 -1.68
N ARG A 184 16.81 -9.91 -2.13
CA ARG A 184 16.76 -9.02 -3.28
C ARG A 184 16.69 -9.82 -4.58
N LEU A 185 15.58 -9.69 -5.33
CA LEU A 185 15.43 -10.22 -6.68
C LEU A 185 15.67 -9.13 -7.73
N THR A 186 16.30 -9.50 -8.84
CA THR A 186 16.58 -8.62 -9.99
C THR A 186 15.46 -8.66 -11.04
N ILE A 187 14.52 -9.58 -10.91
CA ILE A 187 13.28 -9.64 -11.71
C ILE A 187 12.07 -9.23 -10.88
N PRO A 188 10.97 -8.76 -11.50
CA PRO A 188 9.72 -8.53 -10.80
C PRO A 188 9.04 -9.86 -10.44
N LEU A 189 8.47 -9.92 -9.25
CA LEU A 189 7.52 -10.95 -8.86
C LEU A 189 6.18 -10.27 -8.55
N ILE A 190 5.15 -10.54 -9.35
CA ILE A 190 3.85 -9.86 -9.29
C ILE A 190 2.72 -10.79 -8.82
N GLY A 191 1.72 -10.25 -8.14
CA GLY A 191 0.62 -10.98 -7.51
C GLY A 191 0.62 -10.83 -5.99
N VAL A 192 -0.11 -11.64 -5.22
CA VAL A 192 -0.92 -12.81 -5.56
C VAL A 192 -2.25 -12.38 -6.18
N VAL A 193 -2.53 -12.82 -7.40
CA VAL A 193 -3.81 -12.56 -8.08
C VAL A 193 -4.86 -13.65 -7.80
N PRO A 194 -6.17 -13.39 -8.00
CA PRO A 194 -7.22 -14.38 -7.85
C PRO A 194 -6.95 -15.66 -8.64
N ARG A 195 -7.39 -16.80 -8.10
CA ARG A 195 -7.21 -18.10 -8.76
C ARG A 195 -7.92 -18.17 -10.10
N SER A 196 -9.12 -17.59 -10.22
CA SER A 196 -9.82 -17.47 -11.52
C SER A 196 -8.96 -16.83 -12.60
N LEU A 197 -8.21 -15.77 -12.27
CA LEU A 197 -7.31 -15.12 -13.21
C LEU A 197 -6.16 -16.05 -13.63
N GLY A 198 -5.60 -16.83 -12.70
CA GLY A 198 -4.60 -17.85 -13.03
C GLY A 198 -5.12 -18.86 -14.08
N PHE A 199 -6.37 -19.32 -13.92
CA PHE A 199 -7.04 -20.20 -14.90
C PHE A 199 -7.29 -19.50 -16.24
N ALA A 200 -7.71 -18.23 -16.21
CA ALA A 200 -7.92 -17.43 -17.41
C ALA A 200 -6.61 -17.23 -18.20
N ILE A 201 -5.50 -16.90 -17.51
CA ILE A 201 -4.18 -16.81 -18.12
C ILE A 201 -3.74 -18.17 -18.68
N LEU A 202 -4.07 -19.28 -18.02
CA LEU A 202 -3.80 -20.63 -18.55
C LEU A 202 -4.69 -21.00 -19.75
N GLY A 203 -5.69 -20.18 -20.09
CA GLY A 203 -6.66 -20.49 -21.14
C GLY A 203 -7.65 -21.60 -20.76
N VAL A 204 -7.78 -21.93 -19.48
CA VAL A 204 -8.65 -23.01 -19.00
C VAL A 204 -10.05 -22.47 -18.71
N SER A 205 -11.03 -22.89 -19.50
CA SER A 205 -12.44 -22.56 -19.29
C SER A 205 -13.10 -23.47 -18.24
N GLY A 206 -14.22 -23.01 -17.68
CA GLY A 206 -15.03 -23.80 -16.74
C GLY A 206 -14.61 -23.73 -15.27
N TYR A 207 -13.58 -22.94 -14.92
CA TYR A 207 -13.30 -22.63 -13.52
C TYR A 207 -14.45 -21.80 -12.93
N ASN A 208 -14.99 -22.26 -11.80
CA ASN A 208 -16.03 -21.56 -11.04
C ASN A 208 -15.50 -21.22 -9.64
N PRO A 209 -15.37 -19.92 -9.30
CA PRO A 209 -15.01 -19.47 -7.96
C PRO A 209 -15.83 -20.07 -6.83
N ALA A 210 -17.13 -20.30 -7.03
CA ALA A 210 -18.02 -20.86 -6.02
C ALA A 210 -17.68 -22.31 -5.65
N ASN A 211 -16.94 -23.01 -6.51
CA ASN A 211 -16.48 -24.36 -6.26
C ASN A 211 -15.11 -24.38 -5.54
N CYS A 212 -14.48 -23.25 -5.26
CA CYS A 212 -13.21 -23.22 -4.54
C CYS A 212 -13.45 -23.06 -3.02
N PRO A 213 -12.80 -23.84 -2.13
CA PRO A 213 -11.71 -24.77 -2.42
C PRO A 213 -12.12 -26.25 -2.59
N THR A 214 -13.37 -26.63 -2.32
CA THR A 214 -13.77 -28.05 -2.14
C THR A 214 -14.61 -28.65 -3.27
N GLY A 215 -15.23 -27.82 -4.10
CA GLY A 215 -16.03 -28.23 -5.25
C GLY A 215 -15.20 -28.59 -6.47
N ALA A 216 -15.87 -29.14 -7.49
CA ALA A 216 -15.22 -29.55 -8.74
C ALA A 216 -14.81 -28.34 -9.58
N ASN A 217 -13.53 -28.27 -9.91
CA ASN A 217 -12.96 -27.32 -10.86
C ASN A 217 -12.04 -28.06 -11.83
N PRO A 218 -11.77 -27.52 -13.04
CA PRO A 218 -10.80 -28.09 -13.95
C PRO A 218 -9.43 -28.28 -13.28
N SER A 219 -8.69 -29.31 -13.68
CA SER A 219 -7.31 -29.48 -13.22
C SER A 219 -6.40 -28.42 -13.83
N LEU A 220 -5.36 -28.05 -13.09
CA LEU A 220 -4.27 -27.26 -13.65
C LEU A 220 -3.50 -28.10 -14.67
N PRO A 221 -2.96 -27.47 -15.74
CA PRO A 221 -2.22 -28.19 -16.77
C PRO A 221 -0.86 -28.66 -16.27
N ALA A 222 -0.13 -29.41 -17.10
CA ALA A 222 1.23 -29.83 -16.79
C ALA A 222 2.19 -28.64 -16.68
N VAL A 223 3.25 -28.79 -15.87
CA VAL A 223 4.36 -27.83 -15.84
C VAL A 223 4.97 -27.70 -17.24
N GLY A 224 5.28 -26.46 -17.65
CA GLY A 224 5.76 -26.11 -18.98
C GLY A 224 4.66 -25.73 -19.97
N THR A 225 3.38 -25.91 -19.63
CA THR A 225 2.27 -25.46 -20.48
C THR A 225 2.32 -23.94 -20.67
N ARG A 226 2.36 -23.51 -21.93
CA ARG A 226 2.25 -22.09 -22.32
C ARG A 226 0.83 -21.60 -22.06
N GLY A 227 0.70 -20.47 -21.37
CA GLY A 227 -0.55 -19.74 -21.21
C GLY A 227 -0.73 -18.64 -22.26
N ALA A 228 -1.64 -17.72 -21.95
CA ALA A 228 -1.86 -16.48 -22.69
C ALA A 228 -0.71 -15.49 -22.49
N ASP A 229 -0.61 -14.56 -23.41
CA ASP A 229 0.31 -13.45 -23.31
C ASP A 229 -0.34 -12.37 -22.43
N ILE A 230 0.47 -11.74 -21.58
CA ILE A 230 0.01 -10.67 -20.68
C ILE A 230 0.76 -9.38 -20.96
N LEU A 231 0.08 -8.26 -20.75
CA LEU A 231 0.68 -6.92 -20.68
C LEU A 231 0.52 -6.42 -19.24
N ILE A 232 1.55 -5.79 -18.69
CA ILE A 232 1.49 -5.11 -17.38
C ILE A 232 1.94 -3.67 -17.60
N GLU A 233 1.09 -2.74 -17.18
CA GLU A 233 1.33 -1.30 -17.20
C GLU A 233 1.44 -0.78 -15.76
N SER A 234 2.14 0.35 -15.62
CA SER A 234 2.32 1.02 -14.33
C SER A 234 1.90 2.47 -14.45
N GLU A 235 1.06 2.92 -13.52
CA GLU A 235 0.64 4.31 -13.38
C GLU A 235 1.15 4.84 -12.04
N PHE A 236 1.71 6.05 -12.03
CA PHE A 236 2.19 6.67 -10.79
C PHE A 236 1.01 7.13 -9.93
N ASP A 237 1.05 6.78 -8.64
CA ASP A 237 -0.04 7.00 -7.67
C ASP A 237 0.43 7.62 -6.34
N ALA A 238 1.64 8.22 -6.34
CA ALA A 238 2.27 8.82 -5.16
C ALA A 238 2.49 7.83 -4.00
N TRP A 239 2.85 8.30 -2.80
CA TRP A 239 3.25 7.45 -1.66
C TRP A 239 2.25 7.50 -0.49
N GLY A 240 0.95 7.66 -0.78
CA GLY A 240 -0.07 7.82 0.26
C GLY A 240 -0.16 9.25 0.81
N TYR A 241 -1.09 9.47 1.74
CA TYR A 241 -1.61 10.80 2.06
C TYR A 241 -1.97 10.97 3.54
N VAL A 242 -1.93 12.21 4.02
CA VAL A 242 -2.59 12.62 5.26
C VAL A 242 -3.95 13.20 4.92
N HIS A 243 -4.99 12.69 5.57
CA HIS A 243 -6.38 13.07 5.41
C HIS A 243 -6.85 13.90 6.60
N LEU A 244 -7.64 14.93 6.32
CA LEU A 244 -8.39 15.70 7.31
C LEU A 244 -9.88 15.41 7.11
N LEU A 245 -10.50 14.77 8.09
CA LEU A 245 -11.92 14.45 8.08
C LEU A 245 -12.69 15.36 9.03
N ASP A 246 -13.93 15.66 8.66
CA ASP A 246 -14.91 16.22 9.59
C ASP A 246 -15.27 15.17 10.65
N GLY A 247 -15.09 15.50 11.93
CA GLY A 247 -15.29 14.55 13.03
C GLY A 247 -16.75 14.11 13.20
N ALA A 248 -17.71 14.90 12.74
CA ALA A 248 -19.13 14.61 12.86
C ALA A 248 -19.69 13.79 11.69
N THR A 249 -19.04 13.82 10.53
CA THR A 249 -19.56 13.22 9.28
C THR A 249 -18.59 12.30 8.56
N PHE A 250 -17.31 12.26 8.95
CA PHE A 250 -16.22 11.52 8.31
C PHE A 250 -15.99 11.87 6.83
N ARG A 251 -16.59 12.97 6.37
CA ARG A 251 -16.34 13.52 5.05
C ARG A 251 -14.97 14.17 5.01
N GLU A 252 -14.30 14.00 3.88
CA GLU A 252 -13.02 14.64 3.61
C GLU A 252 -13.17 16.17 3.58
N ILE A 253 -12.29 16.88 4.29
CA ILE A 253 -12.12 18.33 4.21
C ILE A 253 -10.89 18.66 3.36
N GLY A 254 -9.81 17.87 3.47
CA GLY A 254 -8.61 18.06 2.67
C GLY A 254 -7.58 16.96 2.84
N GLN A 255 -6.60 16.95 1.95
CA GLN A 255 -5.47 16.02 1.96
C GLN A 255 -4.16 16.78 1.93
N TYR A 256 -3.10 16.14 2.42
CA TYR A 256 -1.74 16.61 2.34
C TYR A 256 -0.80 15.44 2.07
N ALA A 257 0.19 15.67 1.20
CA ALA A 257 1.37 14.85 1.10
C ALA A 257 2.59 15.76 0.92
N VAL A 258 3.76 15.27 1.29
CA VAL A 258 5.02 15.97 0.99
C VAL A 258 5.18 16.11 -0.54
N PRO A 259 5.67 17.24 -1.06
CA PRO A 259 5.79 17.44 -2.51
C PRO A 259 6.58 16.34 -3.23
N GLU A 260 7.57 15.78 -2.55
CA GLU A 260 8.40 14.70 -3.08
C GLU A 260 7.57 13.43 -3.32
N ALA A 261 6.62 13.13 -2.44
CA ALA A 261 5.74 11.96 -2.56
C ALA A 261 4.82 12.07 -3.78
N LEU A 262 4.47 13.28 -4.21
CA LEU A 262 3.62 13.55 -5.38
C LEU A 262 4.41 13.62 -6.70
N THR A 263 5.73 13.43 -6.66
CA THR A 263 6.59 13.64 -7.83
C THR A 263 7.15 12.31 -8.35
N PRO A 264 6.80 11.88 -9.58
CA PRO A 264 7.26 10.60 -10.13
C PRO A 264 8.77 10.41 -10.12
N GLY A 265 9.55 11.49 -10.26
CA GLY A 265 11.02 11.45 -10.25
C GLY A 265 11.63 10.95 -8.94
N PHE A 266 10.92 11.07 -7.81
CA PHE A 266 11.38 10.62 -6.50
C PHE A 266 10.85 9.24 -6.11
N SER A 267 10.14 8.55 -7.01
CA SER A 267 9.64 7.19 -6.79
C SER A 267 10.74 6.11 -6.76
N THR A 268 11.97 6.44 -7.17
CA THR A 268 13.10 5.51 -7.17
C THR A 268 14.34 6.16 -6.58
N SER A 269 15.09 5.42 -5.76
CA SER A 269 16.38 5.83 -5.20
C SER A 269 16.39 7.11 -4.34
N PHE A 270 15.22 7.63 -3.95
CA PHE A 270 15.10 8.82 -3.11
C PHE A 270 14.76 8.50 -1.64
N GLY A 271 14.25 7.29 -1.39
CA GLY A 271 13.73 6.85 -0.08
C GLY A 271 12.29 6.37 -0.19
N ARG A 272 11.73 5.88 0.92
CA ARG A 272 10.31 5.61 1.12
C ARG A 272 9.65 6.89 1.59
N LEU A 273 8.82 7.48 0.74
CA LEU A 273 8.15 8.76 1.03
C LEU A 273 6.76 8.58 1.64
N SER A 274 6.48 7.38 2.13
CA SER A 274 5.19 7.06 2.74
C SER A 274 5.00 7.75 4.08
N VAL A 275 3.78 8.20 4.33
CA VAL A 275 3.34 8.63 5.66
C VAL A 275 3.10 7.41 6.54
N HIS A 276 3.38 7.52 7.83
CA HIS A 276 3.19 6.45 8.80
C HIS A 276 2.24 6.85 9.93
N GLU A 277 2.74 7.27 11.10
CA GLU A 277 1.90 7.66 12.24
C GLU A 277 1.54 9.16 12.26
N VAL A 278 0.40 9.46 12.92
CA VAL A 278 -0.08 10.80 13.20
C VAL A 278 -0.63 10.92 14.62
N LYS A 279 -0.31 12.02 15.30
CA LYS A 279 -0.93 12.44 16.57
C LYS A 279 -1.32 13.91 16.51
N THR A 280 -2.47 14.27 17.04
CA THR A 280 -2.84 15.68 17.21
C THR A 280 -2.30 16.22 18.53
N ASP A 281 -2.07 17.53 18.57
CA ASP A 281 -1.86 18.24 19.82
C ASP A 281 -3.11 18.11 20.69
N SER A 282 -2.91 17.66 21.93
CA SER A 282 -3.99 17.41 22.87
C SER A 282 -4.46 18.67 23.61
N ARG A 283 -3.74 19.79 23.47
CA ARG A 283 -4.09 21.04 24.11
C ARG A 283 -5.39 21.61 23.54
N PRO A 284 -6.27 22.17 24.39
CA PRO A 284 -7.52 22.77 23.92
C PRO A 284 -7.30 23.86 22.86
N GLY A 285 -8.04 23.78 21.75
CA GLY A 285 -8.00 24.77 20.67
C GLY A 285 -6.76 24.71 19.77
N MET A 286 -5.86 23.75 19.98
CA MET A 286 -4.68 23.56 19.12
C MET A 286 -5.01 22.65 17.95
N ASN A 287 -5.00 23.22 16.74
CA ASN A 287 -5.17 22.46 15.50
C ASN A 287 -3.82 22.16 14.85
N LEU A 288 -2.97 21.45 15.59
CA LEU A 288 -1.69 20.95 15.10
C LEU A 288 -1.69 19.42 15.13
N ALA A 289 -1.10 18.81 14.09
CA ALA A 289 -0.82 17.40 14.01
C ALA A 289 0.68 17.18 13.79
N TYR A 290 1.22 16.18 14.45
CA TYR A 290 2.60 15.71 14.32
C TYR A 290 2.56 14.41 13.56
N VAL A 291 3.32 14.32 12.48
CA VAL A 291 3.25 13.21 11.52
C VAL A 291 4.66 12.68 11.30
N SER A 292 4.83 11.37 11.42
CA SER A 292 6.04 10.69 10.99
C SER A 292 5.88 10.23 9.54
N TYR A 293 6.75 10.70 8.67
CA TYR A 293 7.05 10.04 7.41
C TYR A 293 8.34 9.23 7.58
N TYR A 294 8.52 8.19 6.77
CA TYR A 294 9.75 7.40 6.75
C TYR A 294 10.97 8.26 6.35
N ASP A 295 11.36 8.23 5.09
CA ASP A 295 12.52 8.99 4.60
C ASP A 295 12.20 10.46 4.41
N ALA A 296 10.91 10.84 4.37
CA ALA A 296 10.53 12.24 4.36
C ALA A 296 10.69 12.90 5.74
N GLY A 297 10.83 12.15 6.85
CA GLY A 297 11.12 12.72 8.16
C GLY A 297 9.90 13.25 8.93
N ALA A 298 10.12 14.11 9.92
CA ALA A 298 9.07 14.62 10.80
C ALA A 298 8.33 15.80 10.15
N ARG A 299 7.00 15.83 10.30
CA ARG A 299 6.14 16.91 9.81
C ARG A 299 5.22 17.44 10.90
N VAL A 300 4.94 18.74 10.83
CA VAL A 300 3.91 19.42 11.63
C VAL A 300 2.90 20.02 10.68
N LEU A 301 1.64 19.62 10.82
CA LEU A 301 0.54 20.08 10.00
C LEU A 301 -0.40 20.94 10.83
N GLN A 302 -0.83 22.07 10.28
CA GLN A 302 -1.94 22.86 10.80
C GLN A 302 -3.22 22.49 10.04
N PHE A 303 -4.34 22.37 10.75
CA PHE A 303 -5.61 21.98 10.17
C PHE A 303 -6.79 22.83 10.65
N GLY A 304 -7.93 22.72 9.95
CA GLY A 304 -9.18 23.35 10.33
C GLY A 304 -10.23 23.25 9.21
N PRO A 305 -11.35 23.98 9.31
CA PRO A 305 -12.42 23.92 8.30
C PRO A 305 -11.96 24.31 6.89
N GLY A 306 -10.89 25.10 6.78
CA GLY A 306 -10.31 25.53 5.51
C GLY A 306 -9.29 24.56 4.89
N GLY A 307 -9.05 23.41 5.52
CA GLY A 307 -8.12 22.39 5.02
C GLY A 307 -6.93 22.12 5.95
N ILE A 308 -5.89 21.50 5.38
CA ILE A 308 -4.69 21.03 6.06
C ILE A 308 -3.45 21.53 5.31
N ARG A 309 -2.40 21.93 6.04
CA ARG A 309 -1.15 22.41 5.45
C ARG A 309 0.06 22.16 6.35
N GLU A 310 1.24 21.98 5.77
CA GLU A 310 2.49 21.91 6.53
C GLU A 310 2.88 23.28 7.13
N VAL A 311 3.33 23.27 8.38
CA VAL A 311 3.81 24.44 9.13
C VAL A 311 5.14 24.18 9.86
N GLY A 312 5.76 23.02 9.65
CA GLY A 312 7.06 22.67 10.19
C GLY A 312 7.53 21.29 9.73
N SER A 313 8.85 21.13 9.67
CA SER A 313 9.49 19.87 9.29
C SER A 313 10.87 19.72 9.93
N PHE A 314 11.33 18.47 10.01
CA PHE A 314 12.69 18.13 10.41
C PHE A 314 13.14 16.86 9.67
N ILE A 315 14.36 16.90 9.15
CA ILE A 315 15.11 15.77 8.60
C ILE A 315 16.55 15.92 9.11
N ASP A 316 17.11 14.87 9.69
CA ASP A 316 18.48 14.87 10.23
C ASP A 316 19.54 14.77 9.12
N VAL A 317 20.76 15.15 9.46
CA VAL A 317 21.94 14.99 8.61
C VAL A 317 22.22 13.50 8.42
N GLY A 318 21.87 12.99 7.24
CA GLY A 318 21.95 11.55 6.93
C GLY A 318 20.59 10.92 6.61
N GLY A 319 19.50 11.67 6.77
CA GLY A 319 18.14 11.19 6.56
C GLY A 319 17.53 10.57 7.81
N ASN A 320 16.28 10.14 7.70
CA ASN A 320 15.53 9.51 8.76
C ASN A 320 14.76 8.31 8.23
N ASN A 321 14.22 7.52 9.15
CA ASN A 321 13.33 6.42 8.89
C ASN A 321 12.37 6.36 10.09
N PHE A 322 11.45 7.33 10.18
CA PHE A 322 10.55 7.41 11.33
C PHE A 322 9.40 6.41 11.24
N TRP A 323 9.17 5.69 12.34
CA TRP A 323 8.14 4.68 12.56
C TRP A 323 7.13 5.07 13.63
N GLY A 324 7.23 6.28 14.18
CA GLY A 324 6.19 6.73 15.09
C GLY A 324 6.38 8.14 15.57
N THR A 325 5.29 8.68 16.12
CA THR A 325 5.28 10.02 16.71
C THR A 325 4.39 10.09 17.94
N PHE A 326 4.82 10.82 18.97
CA PHE A 326 4.02 11.04 20.16
C PHE A 326 4.35 12.39 20.84
N PRO A 327 3.35 13.28 21.05
CA PRO A 327 3.54 14.47 21.86
C PRO A 327 3.59 14.12 23.36
N HIS A 328 4.71 14.42 24.01
CA HIS A 328 4.92 14.22 25.43
C HIS A 328 4.94 15.56 26.18
N TYR A 329 4.15 15.67 27.24
CA TYR A 329 4.05 16.87 28.07
C TYR A 329 4.80 16.64 29.38
N LEU A 330 5.75 17.53 29.69
CA LEU A 330 6.52 17.42 30.93
C LEU A 330 5.61 17.75 32.13
N GLY A 331 5.87 17.11 33.27
CA GLY A 331 5.13 17.38 34.52
C GLY A 331 3.68 16.89 34.56
N THR A 332 3.17 16.28 33.49
CA THR A 332 1.93 15.48 33.54
C THR A 332 2.30 14.07 33.99
N ASP A 333 2.19 13.77 35.27
CA ASP A 333 2.18 12.38 35.72
C ASP A 333 0.96 11.71 35.06
N PRO A 334 1.15 10.64 34.25
CA PRO A 334 0.06 9.93 33.60
C PRO A 334 -0.98 9.38 34.59
N ASN A 335 -0.66 9.30 35.89
CA ASN A 335 -1.55 8.91 36.97
C ASN A 335 -2.25 10.08 37.69
N ILE A 336 -1.86 11.35 37.45
CA ILE A 336 -2.33 12.50 38.25
C ILE A 336 -2.96 13.62 37.42
N ARG A 337 -2.62 13.79 36.13
CA ARG A 337 -3.25 14.83 35.29
C ARG A 337 -3.88 14.24 34.04
N PRO A 338 -5.18 14.44 33.82
CA PRO A 338 -5.75 14.27 32.49
C PRO A 338 -4.95 15.15 31.51
N ILE A 339 -4.50 14.55 30.42
CA ILE A 339 -3.79 15.21 29.30
C ILE A 339 -4.50 16.53 28.87
N ALA A 340 -5.81 16.61 29.10
CA ALA A 340 -6.69 17.72 28.77
C ALA A 340 -6.46 19.08 29.49
N GLN A 341 -5.44 19.26 30.36
CA GLN A 341 -5.30 20.49 31.17
C GLN A 341 -3.94 21.19 31.12
N THR A 342 -2.98 20.72 30.31
CA THR A 342 -1.70 21.43 30.17
C THR A 342 -1.75 22.49 29.07
N THR A 343 -1.13 23.64 29.29
CA THR A 343 -0.86 24.66 28.26
C THR A 343 0.57 24.57 27.74
N GLU A 344 1.42 23.73 28.35
CA GLU A 344 2.82 23.59 27.99
C GLU A 344 2.99 22.98 26.59
N ARG A 345 3.96 23.48 25.83
CA ARG A 345 4.30 22.90 24.53
C ARG A 345 4.81 21.47 24.73
N PRO A 346 4.29 20.48 23.98
CA PRO A 346 4.84 19.14 24.06
C PRO A 346 6.28 19.08 23.53
N LEU A 347 7.06 18.18 24.09
CA LEU A 347 8.19 17.57 23.40
C LEU A 347 7.64 16.55 22.41
N LEU A 348 8.12 16.55 21.18
CA LEU A 348 7.69 15.61 20.16
C LEU A 348 8.67 14.44 20.13
N LEU A 349 8.19 13.26 20.47
CA LEU A 349 8.95 12.03 20.41
C LEU A 349 8.76 11.42 19.02
N PHE A 350 9.85 11.17 18.31
CA PHE A 350 9.82 10.43 17.05
C PHE A 350 10.70 9.19 17.17
N SER A 351 10.12 8.02 16.89
CA SER A 351 10.86 6.77 16.85
C SER A 351 11.44 6.59 15.46
N ASP A 352 12.75 6.47 15.35
CA ASP A 352 13.51 6.22 14.14
C ASP A 352 14.07 4.79 14.18
N LYS A 353 13.92 4.06 13.07
CA LYS A 353 14.39 2.67 12.97
C LYS A 353 15.90 2.53 13.05
N ASP A 354 16.63 3.53 12.57
CA ASP A 354 18.07 3.48 12.39
C ASP A 354 18.81 4.14 13.57
N TYR A 355 18.20 5.16 14.20
CA TYR A 355 18.83 5.95 15.28
C TYR A 355 18.12 5.91 16.64
N GLY A 356 16.95 5.28 16.75
CA GLY A 356 16.22 5.15 18.01
C GLY A 356 15.26 6.32 18.27
N LEU A 357 15.56 7.19 19.24
CA LEU A 357 14.61 8.24 19.67
C LEU A 357 15.12 9.64 19.32
N TYR A 358 14.30 10.40 18.60
CA TYR A 358 14.44 11.85 18.47
C TYR A 358 13.46 12.57 19.39
N ILE A 359 13.95 13.63 20.05
CA ILE A 359 13.14 14.52 20.88
C ILE A 359 13.22 15.91 20.25
N LEU A 360 12.11 16.35 19.66
CA LEU A 360 12.03 17.61 18.94
C LEU A 360 11.13 18.60 19.69
N ARG A 361 11.33 19.90 19.44
CA ARG A 361 10.43 20.96 19.89
C ARG A 361 9.96 21.75 18.69
N TYR A 362 8.64 21.86 18.50
CA TYR A 362 8.09 22.71 17.47
C TYR A 362 8.30 24.19 17.81
N THR A 363 8.94 24.92 16.89
CA THR A 363 9.33 26.33 17.05
C THR A 363 8.40 27.31 16.36
N GLY A 364 7.42 26.83 15.58
CA GLY A 364 6.46 27.68 14.89
C GLY A 364 5.33 28.22 15.79
N PRO A 365 4.40 28.99 15.19
CA PRO A 365 3.26 29.56 15.90
C PRO A 365 2.27 28.49 16.36
N GLU A 366 1.68 28.70 17.55
CA GLU A 366 0.72 27.76 18.15
C GLU A 366 -0.74 28.11 17.87
N SER A 367 -0.99 29.34 17.43
CA SER A 367 -2.34 29.76 17.04
C SER A 367 -2.64 29.30 15.61
N ALA A 368 -3.79 28.65 15.42
CA ALA A 368 -4.49 28.76 14.15
C ALA A 368 -4.89 30.23 13.92
N PRO A 369 -4.79 30.78 12.70
CA PRO A 369 -5.57 31.96 12.34
C PRO A 369 -7.07 31.70 12.46
#